data_AF-A0A1J5HLX4-F1
#
_entry.id   AF-A0A1J5HLX4-F1
#
_cell.length_a   1.000
_cell.length_b   1.000
_cell.length_c   1.000
_cell.angle_alpha   90.00
_cell.angle_beta   90.00
_cell.angle_gamma   90.00
#
_symmetry.space_group_name_H-M   'P 1'
#
loop_
_entity.id
_entity.type
_entity.pdbx_description
1 polymer ?
#
loop_
_entity_poly.entity_id
_entity_poly.type
_entity_poly.pdbx_seq_one_letter_code
_entity_poly.pdbx_strand_id
1 'polypeptide(L)'
;MFQQIIALIIIAWFLSRLWWQRRKNYISASEFLFWLVFWLSAALLIIGLKFIDQLVAGLGFSGSGIEVLLYLSVVLLFYLVFRLRLKLEKIEKDTTKIVQHIALKDK
;
A
#
# COMPACT_ATOMS: atom_id res chain seq x y z
N MET A 1 14.85 -20.25 2.69
CA MET A 1 16.06 -19.44 2.38
C MET A 1 15.88 -18.65 1.07
N PHE A 2 15.67 -19.27 -0.09
CA PHE A 2 15.48 -18.55 -1.38
C PHE A 2 14.33 -17.52 -1.38
N GLN A 3 13.18 -17.85 -0.80
CA GLN A 3 12.02 -16.95 -0.74
C GLN A 3 12.30 -15.65 0.02
N GLN A 4 13.10 -15.70 1.10
CA GLN A 4 13.47 -14.52 1.89
C GLN A 4 14.44 -13.61 1.12
N ILE A 5 15.36 -14.20 0.36
CA ILE A 5 16.31 -13.46 -0.49
C ILE A 5 15.56 -12.72 -1.61
N ILE A 6 14.63 -13.40 -2.28
CA ILE A 6 13.79 -12.80 -3.31
C ILE A 6 12.95 -11.65 -2.72
N ALA A 7 12.35 -11.86 -1.54
CA ALA A 7 11.58 -10.83 -0.86
C ALA A 7 12.44 -9.61 -0.50
N LEU A 8 13.67 -9.81 -0.01
CA LEU A 8 14.61 -8.73 0.30
C LEU A 8 15.02 -7.95 -0.96
N ILE A 9 15.25 -8.64 -2.08
CA ILE A 9 15.57 -7.99 -3.36
C ILE A 9 14.39 -7.12 -3.84
N ILE A 10 13.16 -7.63 -3.72
CA ILE A 10 11.95 -6.86 -4.06
C ILE A 10 11.81 -5.63 -3.17
N ILE A 11 12.04 -5.75 -1.86
CA ILE A 11 11.99 -4.60 -0.93
C ILE A 11 13.07 -3.58 -1.28
N ALA A 12 14.30 -4.02 -1.58
CA ALA A 12 15.39 -3.14 -1.99
C ALA A 12 15.06 -2.39 -3.28
N TRP A 13 14.44 -3.06 -4.25
CA TRP A 13 13.95 -2.44 -5.48
C TRP A 13 12.84 -1.42 -5.22
N PHE A 14 11.91 -1.71 -4.32
CA PHE A 14 10.87 -0.76 -3.92
C PHE A 14 11.43 0.46 -3.21
N LEU A 15 12.40 0.27 -2.31
CA LEU A 15 13.09 1.37 -1.62
C LEU A 15 13.86 2.27 -2.59
N SER A 16 14.57 1.68 -3.58
CA SER A 16 15.28 2.45 -4.59
C SER A 16 14.32 3.25 -5.48
N ARG A 17 13.18 2.65 -5.85
CA ARG A 17 12.11 3.33 -6.58
C ARG A 17 11.49 4.47 -5.77
N LEU A 18 11.26 4.26 -4.47
CA LEU A 18 10.73 5.28 -3.55
C LEU A 18 11.67 6.47 -3.45
N TRP A 19 12.98 6.20 -3.34
CA TRP A 19 14.02 7.23 -3.30
C TRP A 19 14.07 8.04 -4.60
N TRP A 20 13.89 7.38 -5.75
CA TRP A 20 13.85 8.06 -7.03
C TRP A 20 12.59 8.94 -7.20
N GLN A 21 11.44 8.47 -6.73
CA GLN A 21 10.20 9.25 -6.70
C GLN A 21 10.29 10.47 -5.77
N ARG A 22 10.94 10.33 -4.61
CA ARG A 22 11.23 11.45 -3.69
C ARG A 22 12.05 12.54 -4.39
N ARG A 23 13.06 12.14 -5.18
CA ARG A 23 13.96 13.08 -5.87
C ARG A 23 13.26 13.92 -6.95
N LYS A 24 12.10 13.47 -7.45
CA LYS A 24 11.30 14.19 -8.45
C LYS A 24 10.16 15.03 -7.85
N ASN A 25 10.08 15.22 -6.53
CA ASN A 25 9.03 16.00 -5.83
C ASN A 25 7.57 15.59 -6.12
N TYR A 26 7.33 14.43 -6.74
CA TYR A 26 5.97 13.92 -6.98
C TYR A 26 5.26 13.44 -5.72
N ILE A 27 5.99 13.31 -4.59
CA ILE A 27 5.50 12.72 -3.35
C ILE A 27 5.82 13.66 -2.19
N SER A 28 4.78 13.98 -1.41
CA SER A 28 4.90 14.79 -0.19
C SER A 28 5.78 14.11 0.86
N ALA A 29 6.38 14.87 1.78
CA ALA A 29 7.23 14.30 2.84
C ALA A 29 6.50 13.29 3.72
N SER A 30 5.21 13.50 3.96
CA SER A 30 4.33 12.59 4.69
C SER A 30 4.10 11.27 3.95
N GLU A 31 3.86 11.31 2.65
CA GLU A 31 3.67 10.09 1.85
C GLU A 31 4.96 9.28 1.76
N PHE A 32 6.12 9.92 1.64
CA PHE A 32 7.41 9.22 1.68
C PHE A 32 7.62 8.49 3.01
N LEU A 33 7.38 9.17 4.14
CA LEU A 33 7.48 8.57 5.48
C LEU A 33 6.49 7.41 5.66
N PHE A 34 5.25 7.58 5.20
CA PHE A 34 4.23 6.53 5.25
C PHE A 34 4.68 5.26 4.51
N TRP A 35 5.16 5.42 3.29
CA TRP A 35 5.66 4.29 2.50
C TRP A 35 6.92 3.67 3.08
N LEU A 36 7.84 4.47 3.62
CA LEU A 36 9.05 3.98 4.26
C LEU A 36 8.73 3.11 5.49
N VAL A 37 7.81 3.56 6.35
CA VAL A 37 7.33 2.78 7.51
C VAL A 37 6.60 1.51 7.06
N PHE A 38 5.81 1.60 6.00
CA PHE A 38 5.11 0.44 5.43
C PHE A 38 6.08 -0.64 4.94
N TRP A 39 7.11 -0.26 4.17
CA TRP A 39 8.12 -1.20 3.66
C TRP A 39 9.00 -1.79 4.77
N LEU A 40 9.36 -0.99 5.79
CA LEU A 40 10.05 -1.49 6.98
C LEU A 40 9.20 -2.49 7.76
N SER A 41 7.90 -2.22 7.92
CA SER A 41 6.97 -3.14 8.58
C SER A 41 6.84 -4.45 7.79
N ALA A 42 6.77 -4.39 6.46
CA ALA A 42 6.76 -5.58 5.61
C ALA A 42 8.04 -6.42 5.77
N ALA A 43 9.22 -5.78 5.81
CA ALA A 43 10.48 -6.46 6.06
C ALA A 43 10.50 -7.17 7.43
N LEU A 44 10.02 -6.49 8.48
CA LEU A 44 9.90 -7.06 9.82
C LEU A 44 8.96 -8.26 9.85
N LEU A 45 7.80 -8.19 9.18
CA LEU A 45 6.85 -9.30 9.08
C LEU A 45 7.46 -10.52 8.37
N ILE A 46 8.27 -10.31 7.33
CA ILE A 46 8.95 -11.39 6.59
C ILE A 46 10.03 -12.07 7.45
N ILE A 47 10.81 -11.28 8.20
CA ILE A 47 11.84 -11.82 9.10
C ILE A 47 11.18 -12.55 10.29
N GLY A 48 10.06 -12.02 10.78
CA GLY A 48 9.27 -12.55 11.88
C GLY A 48 8.30 -13.67 11.53
N LEU A 49 8.40 -14.27 10.33
CA LEU A 49 7.45 -15.28 9.84
C LEU A 49 7.20 -16.42 10.86
N LYS A 50 8.25 -16.88 11.54
CA LYS A 50 8.16 -17.93 12.56
C LYS A 50 7.24 -17.56 13.72
N PHE A 51 7.22 -16.30 14.12
CA PHE A 51 6.33 -15.80 15.17
C PHE A 51 4.88 -15.75 14.69
N ILE A 52 4.67 -15.38 13.42
CA ILE A 52 3.35 -15.36 12.80
C ILE A 52 2.82 -16.78 12.65
N ASP A 53 3.64 -17.74 12.21
CA ASP A 53 3.27 -19.16 12.15
C ASP A 53 2.80 -19.68 13.53
N GLN A 54 3.50 -19.31 14.62
CA GLN A 54 3.12 -19.69 15.99
C GLN A 54 1.80 -19.04 16.45
N LEU A 55 1.60 -17.76 16.15
CA LEU A 55 0.34 -17.06 16.46
C LEU A 55 -0.84 -17.65 15.69
N VAL A 56 -0.64 -17.93 14.40
CA VAL A 56 -1.67 -18.48 13.50
C VAL A 56 -2.05 -19.90 13.93
N ALA A 57 -1.07 -20.72 14.32
CA ALA A 57 -1.33 -22.03 14.92
C ALA A 57 -2.11 -21.94 16.25
N GLY A 58 -1.79 -20.95 17.10
CA GLY A 58 -2.53 -20.69 18.34
C GLY A 58 -3.98 -20.22 18.14
N LEU A 59 -4.27 -19.61 17.00
CA LEU A 59 -5.61 -19.18 16.60
C LEU A 59 -6.42 -20.29 15.88
N GLY A 60 -5.86 -21.49 15.74
CA GLY A 60 -6.55 -22.65 15.17
C GLY A 60 -6.55 -22.71 13.64
N PHE A 61 -5.75 -21.87 12.97
CA PHE A 61 -5.56 -21.95 11.52
C PHE A 61 -4.50 -23.01 11.19
N SER A 62 -4.85 -23.94 10.29
CA SER A 62 -3.97 -25.01 9.82
C SER A 62 -3.04 -24.59 8.67
N GLY A 63 -3.20 -23.37 8.15
CA GLY A 63 -2.38 -22.80 7.08
C GLY A 63 -1.09 -22.15 7.60
N SER A 64 -0.10 -21.97 6.72
CA SER A 64 1.10 -21.19 7.04
C SER A 64 0.72 -19.73 7.31
N GLY A 65 1.45 -19.05 8.20
CA GLY A 65 1.30 -17.61 8.46
C GLY A 65 1.42 -16.74 7.21
N ILE A 66 2.10 -17.24 6.17
CA ILE A 66 2.14 -16.61 4.84
C ILE A 66 0.73 -16.51 4.23
N GLU A 67 -0.11 -17.54 4.36
CA GLU A 67 -1.46 -17.56 3.78
C GLU A 67 -2.34 -16.52 4.45
N VAL A 68 -2.26 -16.40 5.77
CA VAL A 68 -2.98 -15.37 6.54
C VAL A 68 -2.53 -13.97 6.14
N LEU A 69 -1.21 -13.74 6.03
CA LEU A 69 -0.67 -12.47 5.56
C LEU A 69 -1.12 -12.14 4.14
N LEU A 70 -1.20 -13.14 3.26
CA LEU A 70 -1.66 -12.97 1.89
C LEU A 70 -3.13 -12.57 1.87
N TYR A 71 -4.00 -13.27 2.61
CA TYR A 71 -5.41 -12.91 2.71
C TYR A 71 -5.62 -11.50 3.28
N LEU A 72 -4.90 -11.15 4.35
CA LEU A 72 -4.94 -9.80 4.92
C LEU A 72 -4.48 -8.74 3.91
N SER A 73 -3.41 -9.02 3.17
CA SER A 73 -2.89 -8.12 2.15
C SER A 73 -3.89 -7.90 1.02
N VAL A 74 -4.57 -8.97 0.58
CA VAL A 74 -5.62 -8.89 -0.45
C VAL A 74 -6.79 -8.04 0.04
N VAL A 75 -7.28 -8.27 1.26
CA VAL A 75 -8.36 -7.46 1.85
C VAL A 75 -7.96 -5.98 1.98
N LEU A 76 -6.75 -5.71 2.48
CA LEU A 76 -6.22 -4.35 2.57
C LEU A 76 -6.10 -3.68 1.19
N LEU A 77 -5.61 -4.41 0.18
CA LEU A 77 -5.53 -3.90 -1.19
C LEU A 77 -6.90 -3.55 -1.75
N PHE A 78 -7.89 -4.43 -1.60
CA PHE A 78 -9.26 -4.14 -2.02
C PHE A 78 -9.82 -2.91 -1.32
N TYR A 79 -9.59 -2.76 -0.01
CA TYR A 79 -9.99 -1.57 0.73
C TYR A 79 -9.32 -0.29 0.19
N LEU A 80 -8.02 -0.33 -0.10
CA LEU A 80 -7.29 0.81 -0.66
C LEU A 80 -7.79 1.17 -2.07
N VAL A 81 -8.05 0.18 -2.92
CA VAL A 81 -8.63 0.37 -4.25
C VAL A 81 -10.03 0.98 -4.15
N PHE A 82 -10.86 0.47 -3.25
CA PHE A 82 -12.19 1.03 -2.99
C PHE A 82 -12.11 2.48 -2.53
N ARG A 83 -11.24 2.79 -1.57
CA ARG A 83 -11.01 4.16 -1.08
C ARG A 83 -10.50 5.08 -2.20
N LEU A 84 -9.64 4.59 -3.08
CA LEU A 84 -9.16 5.34 -4.23
C LEU A 84 -10.29 5.65 -5.21
N ARG A 85 -11.16 4.67 -5.51
CA ARG A 85 -12.34 4.86 -6.36
C ARG A 85 -13.25 5.96 -5.84
N LEU A 86 -13.58 5.95 -4.54
CA LEU A 86 -14.42 6.99 -3.93
C LEU A 86 -13.79 8.38 -4.02
N LYS A 87 -12.46 8.50 -3.88
CA LYS A 87 -11.75 9.77 -4.07
C LYS A 87 -11.81 10.25 -5.52
N LEU A 88 -11.63 9.34 -6.48
CA LEU A 88 -11.73 9.66 -7.91
C LEU A 88 -13.12 10.18 -8.27
N GLU A 89 -14.18 9.53 -7.80
CA GLU A 89 -15.56 9.96 -8.01
C GLU A 89 -15.83 11.37 -7.44
N LYS A 90 -15.30 11.65 -6.24
CA LYS A 90 -15.39 12.99 -5.66
C LYS A 90 -14.68 14.04 -6.52
N ILE A 91 -13.47 13.74 -6.98
CA ILE A 91 -12.69 14.63 -7.85
C ILE A 91 -13.43 14.89 -9.16
N GLU A 92 -14.01 13.86 -9.77
CA GLU A 92 -14.81 13.99 -10.99
C GLU A 92 -16.02 14.91 -10.77
N LYS A 93 -16.78 14.69 -9.70
CA LYS A 93 -17.94 15.52 -9.33
C LYS A 93 -17.55 16.98 -9.08
N ASP A 94 -16.45 17.22 -8.37
CA ASP A 94 -15.96 18.56 -8.09
C ASP A 94 -15.49 19.24 -9.39
N THR A 95 -14.84 18.50 -10.30
CA THR A 95 -14.46 18.99 -11.62
C THR A 95 -15.69 19.37 -12.46
N THR A 96 -16.73 18.54 -12.48
CA THR A 96 -17.98 18.85 -13.20
C THR A 96 -18.62 20.14 -12.67
N LYS A 97 -18.66 20.34 -11.35
CA LYS A 97 -19.18 21.58 -10.75
C LYS A 97 -18.36 22.80 -11.13
N ILE A 98 -17.03 22.69 -11.13
CA ILE A 98 -16.13 23.78 -11.54
C ILE A 98 -16.42 24.16 -13.00
N VAL A 99 -16.51 23.19 -13.91
CA VAL A 99 -16.81 23.45 -15.33
C VAL A 99 -18.19 24.09 -15.51
N GLN A 100 -19.22 23.62 -14.81
CA GLN A 100 -20.55 24.24 -14.86
C GLN A 100 -20.53 25.69 -14.36
N HIS A 101 -19.83 25.97 -13.26
CA HIS A 101 -19.74 27.32 -12.71
C HIS A 101 -19.02 28.28 -13.68
N ILE A 102 -17.96 27.82 -14.34
CA ILE A 102 -17.24 28.59 -15.36
C ILE A 102 -18.19 28.88 -16.55
N ALA A 103 -18.87 27.86 -17.08
CA ALA A 103 -19.78 28.00 -18.21
C ALA A 103 -20.98 28.92 -17.95
N LEU A 104 -21.47 28.98 -16.71
CA LEU A 104 -22.54 29.90 -16.31
C LEU A 104 -22.05 31.35 -16.10
N LYS A 105 -20.76 31.54 -15.83
CA LYS A 105 -20.15 32.86 -15.60
C LYS A 105 -19.63 33.52 -16.88
N ASP A 106 -19.28 32.71 -17.89
CA ASP A 106 -18.88 33.17 -19.23
C ASP A 106 -20.09 33.46 -20.16
N LYS A 107 -21.32 33.31 -19.65
CA LYS A 107 -22.55 33.77 -20.31
C LYS A 107 -22.91 35.17 -19.86
#